data_AF-A0A7X7K4B3-F1
#
_entry.id   AF-A0A7X7K4B3-F1
#
_cell.length_a   1.000
_cell.length_b   1.000
_cell.length_c   1.000
_cell.angle_alpha   90.00
_cell.angle_beta   90.00
_cell.angle_gamma   90.00
#
_symmetry.space_group_name_H-M   'P 1'
#
loop_
_entity.id
_entity.type
_entity.pdbx_description
1 polymer ?
#
loop_
_entity_poly.entity_id
_entity_poly.type
_entity_poly.pdbx_seq_one_letter_code
_entity_poly.pdbx_strand_id
1 'polypeptide(L)'
;MPKFEREVEIDAPVEAVWKVIIDPNHWPDWFPGVDSVSKVTSVSAGGTFEWTDEGQTGRGAIVKMEPMKRLEILTQMGDDKDSHVFVLRATGGFLGLADDETKVEYTLDTLMGGGILG
;
A
#
# COMPACT_ATOMS: atom_id res chain seq x y z
N MET A 1 8.86 4.68 -16.88
CA MET A 1 8.77 3.79 -15.70
C MET A 1 7.39 3.20 -15.70
N PRO A 2 7.24 1.87 -15.48
CA PRO A 2 5.93 1.26 -15.45
C PRO A 2 5.15 1.76 -14.24
N LYS A 3 3.88 2.07 -14.46
CA LYS A 3 2.91 2.43 -13.43
C LYS A 3 1.73 1.49 -13.58
N PHE A 4 1.31 0.86 -12.49
CA PHE A 4 0.15 0.00 -12.44
C PHE A 4 -0.90 0.62 -11.54
N GLU A 5 -2.14 0.60 -11.99
CA GLU A 5 -3.28 1.12 -11.23
C GLU A 5 -4.34 0.01 -11.15
N ARG A 6 -4.90 -0.18 -9.96
CA ARG A 6 -6.00 -1.10 -9.70
C ARG A 6 -7.06 -0.38 -8.88
N GLU A 7 -8.31 -0.50 -9.31
CA GLU A 7 -9.47 -0.02 -8.57
C GLU A 7 -10.28 -1.23 -8.10
N VAL A 8 -10.79 -1.16 -6.87
CA VAL A 8 -11.73 -2.15 -6.32
C VAL A 8 -12.79 -1.47 -5.47
N GLU A 9 -14.02 -1.92 -5.60
CA GLU A 9 -15.13 -1.57 -4.70
C GLU A 9 -15.29 -2.69 -3.67
N ILE A 10 -15.29 -2.32 -2.39
CA ILE A 10 -15.37 -3.23 -1.26
C ILE A 10 -16.66 -2.92 -0.50
N ASP A 11 -17.52 -3.93 -0.35
CA ASP A 11 -18.76 -3.90 0.43
C ASP A 11 -18.47 -3.91 1.94
N ALA A 12 -17.74 -2.89 2.40
CA ALA A 12 -17.47 -2.59 3.79
C ALA A 12 -17.26 -1.08 4.02
N PRO A 13 -17.60 -0.56 5.22
CA PRO A 13 -17.36 0.83 5.57
C PRO A 13 -15.86 1.17 5.59
N VAL A 14 -15.54 2.43 5.31
CA VAL A 14 -14.14 2.90 5.14
C VAL A 14 -13.28 2.65 6.37
N GLU A 15 -13.85 2.68 7.57
CA GLU A 15 -13.15 2.38 8.82
C GLU A 15 -12.69 0.92 8.88
N ALA A 16 -13.50 -0.01 8.38
CA ALA A 16 -13.15 -1.42 8.34
C ALA A 16 -12.07 -1.68 7.29
N VAL A 17 -12.23 -1.12 6.09
CA VAL A 17 -11.24 -1.24 5.01
C VAL A 17 -9.92 -0.59 5.41
N TRP A 18 -9.96 0.60 6.02
CA TRP A 18 -8.77 1.31 6.48
C TRP A 18 -7.98 0.49 7.51
N LYS A 19 -8.65 -0.17 8.46
CA LYS A 19 -7.99 -1.04 9.44
C LYS A 19 -7.20 -2.18 8.78
N VAL A 20 -7.74 -2.77 7.72
CA VAL A 20 -7.05 -3.83 6.96
C VAL A 20 -5.87 -3.26 6.17
N ILE A 21 -6.05 -2.14 5.47
CA ILE A 21 -5.00 -1.52 4.64
C ILE A 21 -3.78 -1.09 5.47
N ILE A 22 -3.98 -0.61 6.71
CA ILE A 22 -2.86 -0.19 7.56
C ILE A 22 -2.23 -1.34 8.34
N ASP A 23 -2.82 -2.54 8.37
CA ASP A 23 -2.27 -3.67 9.11
C ASP A 23 -1.15 -4.34 8.30
N PRO A 24 0.12 -4.31 8.76
CA PRO A 24 1.23 -4.91 8.05
C PRO A 24 1.09 -6.43 7.85
N ASN A 25 0.28 -7.10 8.68
CA ASN A 25 0.02 -8.54 8.52
C ASN A 25 -0.81 -8.85 7.27
N HIS A 26 -1.54 -7.86 6.74
CA HIS A 26 -2.33 -7.99 5.51
C HIS A 26 -1.61 -7.47 4.26
N TRP A 27 -0.47 -6.81 4.40
CA TRP A 27 0.27 -6.27 3.23
C TRP A 27 0.68 -7.31 2.18
N PRO A 28 1.02 -8.57 2.51
CA PRO A 28 1.23 -9.62 1.50
C PRO A 28 0.03 -9.83 0.56
N ASP A 29 -1.20 -9.55 1.01
CA ASP A 29 -2.41 -9.68 0.20
C ASP A 29 -2.56 -8.52 -0.82
N TRP A 30 -1.84 -7.41 -0.60
CA TRP A 30 -1.98 -6.18 -1.39
C TRP A 30 -0.74 -5.83 -2.22
N PHE A 31 0.45 -6.14 -1.73
CA PHE A 31 1.71 -5.83 -2.41
C PHE A 31 2.20 -7.01 -3.25
N PRO A 32 2.29 -6.86 -4.58
CA PRO A 32 2.88 -7.88 -5.43
C PRO A 32 4.30 -8.22 -4.96
N GLY A 33 4.61 -9.51 -4.82
CA GLY A 33 5.94 -9.99 -4.40
C GLY A 33 6.23 -9.91 -2.91
N VAL A 34 5.34 -9.39 -2.05
CA VAL A 34 5.62 -9.40 -0.60
C VAL A 34 5.13 -10.71 0.01
N ASP A 35 6.06 -11.52 0.53
CA ASP A 35 5.76 -12.75 1.26
C ASP A 35 5.41 -12.48 2.73
N SER A 36 6.16 -11.58 3.38
CA SER A 36 6.00 -11.29 4.80
C SER A 36 6.51 -9.90 5.17
N VAL A 37 5.98 -9.34 6.26
CA VAL A 37 6.42 -8.05 6.84
C VAL A 37 6.82 -8.25 8.30
N SER A 38 7.93 -7.64 8.71
CA SER A 38 8.47 -7.76 10.06
C SER A 38 9.18 -6.49 10.51
N LYS A 39 9.63 -6.46 11.77
CA LYS A 39 10.37 -5.34 12.39
C LYS A 39 9.71 -3.96 12.17
N VAL A 40 8.38 -3.94 12.21
CA VAL A 40 7.60 -2.70 12.09
C VAL A 40 7.88 -1.81 13.30
N THR A 41 8.33 -0.58 13.06
CA THR A 41 8.61 0.39 14.12
C THR A 41 7.37 1.18 14.52
N SER A 42 6.60 1.65 13.54
CA SER A 42 5.29 2.27 13.75
C SER A 42 4.43 2.18 12.49
N VAL A 43 3.11 2.19 12.66
CA VAL A 43 2.12 2.29 11.58
C VAL A 43 1.66 3.76 11.49
N SER A 44 2.59 4.64 11.13
CA SER A 44 2.39 6.08 10.99
C SER A 44 3.42 6.65 10.01
N ALA A 45 3.23 7.88 9.52
CA ALA A 45 4.26 8.54 8.71
C ALA A 45 5.61 8.56 9.46
N GLY A 46 6.69 8.21 8.75
CA GLY A 46 8.04 8.01 9.29
C GLY A 46 8.31 6.61 9.85
N GLY A 47 7.28 5.77 10.01
CA GLY A 47 7.42 4.38 10.41
C GLY A 47 8.11 3.55 9.33
N THR A 48 8.86 2.55 9.76
CA THR A 48 9.67 1.67 8.91
C THR A 48 9.41 0.20 9.21
N PHE A 49 9.74 -0.66 8.25
CA PHE A 49 9.62 -2.10 8.37
C PHE A 49 10.61 -2.83 7.46
N GLU A 50 10.77 -4.13 7.69
CA GLU A 50 11.42 -5.06 6.75
C GLU A 50 10.36 -5.93 6.10
N TRP A 51 10.59 -6.32 4.84
CA TRP A 51 9.72 -7.23 4.12
C TRP A 51 10.55 -8.27 3.37
N THR A 52 9.94 -9.39 2.98
CA THR A 52 10.61 -10.44 2.23
C THR A 52 9.91 -10.75 0.91
N ASP A 53 10.70 -11.14 -0.09
CA ASP A 53 10.27 -11.69 -1.39
C ASP A 53 11.26 -12.77 -1.81
N GLU A 54 10.79 -14.00 -2.01
CA GLU A 54 11.60 -15.14 -2.46
C GLU A 54 12.90 -15.34 -1.65
N GLY A 55 12.86 -15.01 -0.35
CA GLY A 55 13.99 -15.11 0.58
C GLY A 55 14.95 -13.91 0.60
N GLN A 56 14.72 -12.90 -0.22
CA GLN A 56 15.41 -11.60 -0.15
C GLN A 56 14.72 -10.69 0.87
N THR A 57 15.48 -9.81 1.54
CA THR A 57 14.93 -8.85 2.50
C THR A 57 15.03 -7.43 1.95
N GLY A 58 13.88 -6.78 1.81
CA GLY A 58 13.76 -5.37 1.51
C GLY A 58 13.45 -4.53 2.75
N ARG A 59 13.51 -3.22 2.59
CA ARG A 59 13.07 -2.24 3.59
C ARG A 59 11.90 -1.45 3.06
N GLY A 60 11.03 -1.01 3.95
CA GLY A 60 9.95 -0.11 3.61
C GLY A 60 9.78 1.02 4.62
N ALA A 61 9.16 2.10 4.17
CA ALA A 61 8.84 3.26 4.97
C ALA A 61 7.46 3.81 4.61
N ILE A 62 6.65 4.12 5.62
CA ILE A 62 5.40 4.84 5.46
C ILE A 62 5.75 6.32 5.32
N VAL A 63 5.63 6.87 4.11
CA VAL A 63 6.02 8.26 3.84
C VAL A 63 4.87 9.24 4.00
N LYS A 64 3.62 8.77 3.83
CA LYS A 64 2.43 9.60 4.05
C LYS A 64 1.25 8.77 4.52
N MET A 65 0.53 9.29 5.49
CA MET A 65 -0.68 8.68 6.03
C MET A 65 -1.71 9.76 6.35
N GLU A 66 -2.89 9.64 5.75
CA GLU A 66 -4.08 10.41 6.06
C GLU A 66 -5.17 9.41 6.44
N PRO A 67 -5.60 9.35 7.71
CA PRO A 67 -6.57 8.36 8.18
C PRO A 67 -7.80 8.27 7.29
N MET A 68 -8.18 7.04 6.93
CA MET A 68 -9.36 6.71 6.10
C MET A 68 -9.33 7.32 4.69
N LYS A 69 -8.18 7.84 4.23
CA LYS A 69 -8.08 8.53 2.94
C LYS A 69 -6.90 8.07 2.12
N ARG A 70 -5.71 7.99 2.72
CA ARG A 70 -4.49 7.76 1.96
C ARG A 70 -3.39 7.09 2.77
N LEU A 71 -2.79 6.06 2.20
CA LEU A 71 -1.54 5.46 2.68
C LEU A 71 -0.53 5.47 1.54
N GLU A 72 0.68 5.93 1.79
CA GLU A 72 1.80 5.83 0.85
C GLU A 72 3.01 5.22 1.52
N ILE A 73 3.54 4.21 0.86
CA ILE A 73 4.67 3.42 1.31
C ILE A 73 5.70 3.40 0.19
N LEU A 74 6.96 3.63 0.57
CA LEU A 74 8.09 3.34 -0.28
C LEU A 74 8.73 2.03 0.15
N THR A 75 9.01 1.15 -0.80
CA THR A 75 9.77 -0.07 -0.58
C THR A 75 11.08 0.00 -1.37
N GLN A 76 12.10 -0.70 -0.88
CA GLN A 76 13.39 -0.82 -1.54
C GLN A 76 13.97 -2.21 -1.31
N MET A 77 14.45 -2.84 -2.38
CA MET A 77 15.23 -4.06 -2.35
C MET A 77 16.40 -3.92 -3.33
N GLY A 78 17.63 -3.91 -2.80
CA GLY A 78 18.80 -3.53 -3.61
C GLY A 78 18.66 -2.11 -4.18
N ASP A 79 18.76 -1.98 -5.50
CA ASP A 79 18.60 -0.72 -6.23
C ASP A 79 17.15 -0.47 -6.67
N ASP A 80 16.27 -1.47 -6.58
CA ASP A 80 14.87 -1.37 -6.95
C ASP A 80 14.09 -0.65 -5.86
N LYS A 81 13.28 0.33 -6.27
CA LYS A 81 12.43 1.12 -5.39
C LYS A 81 11.04 1.20 -5.99
N ASP A 82 10.03 1.02 -5.16
CA ASP A 82 8.65 1.16 -5.57
C ASP A 82 7.90 2.12 -4.64
N SER A 83 6.94 2.84 -5.21
CA SER A 83 5.93 3.59 -4.47
C SER A 83 4.58 2.88 -4.56
N HIS A 84 4.02 2.62 -3.39
CA HIS A 84 2.71 2.01 -3.20
C HIS A 84 1.77 3.07 -2.62
N VAL A 85 0.74 3.46 -3.37
CA VAL A 85 -0.25 4.45 -2.92
C VAL A 85 -1.63 3.80 -2.87
N PHE A 86 -2.25 3.81 -1.70
CA PHE A 86 -3.67 3.53 -1.55
C PHE A 86 -4.44 4.83 -1.34
N VAL A 87 -5.52 5.01 -2.09
CA VAL A 87 -6.51 6.07 -1.88
C VAL A 87 -7.86 5.42 -1.61
N LEU A 88 -8.46 5.75 -0.49
CA LEU A 88 -9.76 5.24 -0.07
C LEU A 88 -10.81 6.34 -0.20
N ARG A 89 -11.99 5.97 -0.69
CA ARG A 89 -13.17 6.84 -0.72
C ARG A 89 -14.38 6.04 -0.30
N ALA A 90 -15.07 6.48 0.75
CA ALA A 90 -16.40 5.97 1.06
C ALA A 90 -17.32 6.24 -0.14
N THR A 91 -17.99 5.20 -0.63
CA THR A 91 -19.00 5.30 -1.66
C THR A 91 -20.33 4.91 -1.02
N GLY A 92 -21.38 5.70 -1.22
CA GLY A 92 -22.69 5.45 -0.59
C GLY A 92 -23.46 4.26 -1.19
N GLY A 93 -22.78 3.32 -1.86
CA GLY A 93 -23.40 2.31 -2.72
C GLY A 93 -24.06 2.89 -3.98
N PHE A 94 -24.56 2.01 -4.86
CA PHE A 94 -25.25 2.34 -6.13
C PHE A 94 -26.53 3.20 -5.98
N LEU A 95 -26.98 3.55 -4.77
CA LEU A 95 -28.15 4.41 -4.52
C LEU A 95 -28.00 5.39 -3.35
N GLY A 96 -26.80 5.56 -2.77
CA GLY A 96 -26.58 6.49 -1.66
C GLY A 96 -27.24 6.09 -0.34
N LEU A 97 -27.50 4.80 -0.12
CA LEU A 97 -28.36 4.33 0.97
C LEU A 97 -27.62 3.76 2.19
N ALA A 98 -26.29 3.65 2.16
CA ALA A 98 -25.47 3.40 3.34
C ALA A 98 -24.00 3.75 3.05
N ASP A 99 -23.24 4.20 4.07
CA ASP A 99 -21.77 4.32 4.04
C ASP A 99 -21.13 2.92 4.22
N ASP A 100 -21.67 1.91 3.55
CA ASP A 100 -21.27 0.51 3.67
C ASP A 100 -20.32 0.05 2.56
N GLU A 101 -19.95 0.94 1.64
CA GLU A 101 -19.03 0.61 0.54
C GLU A 101 -17.82 1.56 0.52
N THR A 102 -16.67 1.02 0.12
CA THR A 102 -15.42 1.77 -0.02
C THR A 102 -14.76 1.44 -1.34
N LYS A 103 -14.50 2.48 -2.13
CA LYS A 103 -13.59 2.41 -3.27
C LYS A 103 -12.14 2.51 -2.81
N VAL A 104 -11.31 1.58 -3.25
CA VAL A 104 -9.86 1.59 -3.02
C VAL A 104 -9.15 1.66 -4.37
N GLU A 105 -8.42 2.74 -4.59
CA GLU A 105 -7.49 2.90 -5.70
C GLU A 105 -6.08 2.55 -5.20
N TYR A 106 -5.43 1.56 -5.81
CA TYR A 106 -4.05 1.17 -5.55
C TYR A 106 -3.18 1.53 -6.75
N THR A 107 -2.10 2.28 -6.51
CA THR A 107 -1.08 2.61 -7.51
C THR A 107 0.26 2.03 -7.09
N LEU A 108 0.91 1.31 -8.00
CA LEU A 108 2.30 0.89 -7.93
C LEU A 108 3.11 1.67 -8.98
N ASP A 109 4.12 2.41 -8.54
CA ASP A 109 5.06 3.13 -9.42
C ASP A 109 6.49 2.66 -9.15
N THR A 110 7.12 2.05 -10.15
CA THR A 110 8.51 1.58 -10.04
C THR A 110 9.48 2.73 -10.31
N LEU A 111 10.09 3.22 -9.24
CA LEU A 111 11.04 4.31 -9.22
C LEU A 111 12.44 3.75 -9.52
N MET A 112 12.74 3.43 -10.78
CA MET A 112 14.02 2.80 -11.18
C MET A 112 15.24 3.34 -10.40
N GLY A 113 16.00 2.44 -9.78
CA GLY A 113 17.39 2.70 -9.40
C GLY A 113 18.19 3.04 -10.66
N GLY A 114 18.93 4.15 -10.64
CA GLY A 114 19.63 4.66 -11.82
C GLY A 114 20.55 3.60 -12.45
N GLY A 115 20.15 3.09 -13.62
CA GLY A 115 20.86 2.02 -14.31
C GLY A 115 20.73 2.09 -15.83
N ILE A 116 21.06 3.23 -16.45
CA ILE A 116 21.60 3.27 -17.82
C ILE A 116 22.69 4.33 -17.88
N LEU A 117 23.91 3.95 -17.50
CA LEU A 117 25.18 4.45 -18.07
C LEU A 117 26.23 3.36 -17.82
N GLY A 118 26.18 2.31 -18.64
CA GLY A 118 27.28 1.37 -18.88
C GLY A 118 27.73 1.52 -20.32
#